data_AF-A0A819JWK0-F1
#
_entry.id   AF-A0A819JWK0-F1
#
_cell.length_a   1.000
_cell.length_b   1.000
_cell.length_c   1.000
_cell.angle_alpha   90.00
_cell.angle_beta   90.00
_cell.angle_gamma   90.00
#
_symmetry.space_group_name_H-M   'P 1'
#
loop_
_entity.id
_entity.type
_entity.pdbx_description
1 polymer ?
#
loop_
_entity_poly.entity_id
_entity_poly.type
_entity_poly.pdbx_seq_one_letter_code
_entity_poly.pdbx_strand_id
1 'polypeptide(L)'
;MDDVHMAEDNSEEEHVHVAPSTTTLTPTSSRRVRIKKRIFRTKWLLINEYSSWLQEIKHDSTKARCKACLKTFSVDCDGISAVEKHLNSNTHKKYMDLF
;
A
#
# COMPACT_ATOMS: atom_id res chain seq x y z
N MET A 1 -16.48 -38.08 -58.15
CA MET A 1 -15.25 -38.30 -57.40
C MET A 1 -15.00 -37.02 -56.62
N ASP A 2 -15.67 -36.95 -55.47
CA ASP A 2 -15.08 -37.20 -54.14
C ASP A 2 -14.21 -35.99 -53.76
N ASP A 3 -14.23 -35.41 -52.58
CA ASP A 3 -15.11 -35.34 -51.42
C ASP A 3 -14.34 -34.42 -50.43
N VAL A 4 -14.99 -33.97 -49.37
CA VAL A 4 -14.37 -33.50 -48.10
C VAL A 4 -13.64 -32.13 -48.06
N HIS A 5 -14.40 -31.15 -47.60
CA HIS A 5 -14.04 -30.14 -46.57
C HIS A 5 -13.10 -30.69 -45.48
N MET A 6 -12.10 -29.94 -45.01
CA MET A 6 -11.94 -29.70 -43.55
C MET A 6 -11.19 -28.39 -43.29
N ALA A 7 -11.72 -27.67 -42.31
CA ALA A 7 -11.20 -26.51 -41.60
C ALA A 7 -9.88 -26.88 -40.86
N GLU A 8 -9.12 -26.00 -40.20
CA GLU A 8 -9.46 -24.96 -39.23
C GLU A 8 -8.14 -24.30 -38.75
N ASP A 9 -8.25 -23.33 -37.85
CA ASP A 9 -7.23 -22.64 -37.05
C ASP A 9 -6.82 -21.25 -37.56
N ASN A 10 -7.61 -20.22 -37.24
CA ASN A 10 -7.59 -19.44 -36.00
C ASN A 10 -6.44 -18.41 -35.96
N SER A 11 -6.82 -17.15 -36.17
CA SER A 11 -6.17 -16.00 -35.53
C SER A 11 -7.18 -14.86 -35.49
N GLU A 12 -7.90 -14.82 -34.38
CA GLU A 12 -8.65 -13.67 -33.92
C GLU A 12 -7.69 -12.54 -33.55
N GLU A 13 -7.87 -11.37 -34.17
CA GLU A 13 -7.49 -10.10 -33.54
C GLU A 13 -8.45 -9.00 -33.99
N GLU A 14 -9.66 -9.04 -33.40
CA GLU A 14 -10.61 -7.95 -33.48
C GLU A 14 -10.10 -6.71 -32.73
N HIS A 15 -10.04 -5.61 -33.46
CA HIS A 15 -9.98 -4.25 -32.94
C HIS A 15 -11.32 -3.87 -32.31
N VAL A 16 -11.35 -3.45 -31.05
CA VAL A 16 -12.46 -2.64 -30.53
C VAL A 16 -12.07 -1.64 -29.42
N HIS A 17 -12.17 -0.37 -29.82
CA HIS A 17 -12.79 0.77 -29.14
C HIS A 17 -12.23 1.39 -27.83
N VAL A 18 -12.45 2.70 -27.76
CA VAL A 18 -11.77 3.73 -26.99
C VAL A 18 -12.71 4.29 -25.90
N ALA A 19 -12.25 4.30 -24.64
CA ALA A 19 -12.67 5.11 -23.46
C ALA A 19 -14.15 5.09 -22.98
N PRO A 20 -14.51 5.62 -21.78
CA PRO A 20 -13.78 5.85 -20.52
C PRO A 20 -14.32 4.98 -19.37
N SER A 21 -13.49 4.76 -18.34
CA SER A 21 -13.79 3.92 -17.19
C SER A 21 -15.09 4.31 -16.46
N THR A 22 -16.07 3.45 -16.59
CA THR A 22 -17.30 3.36 -15.81
C THR A 22 -16.95 3.37 -14.32
N THR A 23 -17.44 4.36 -13.57
CA THR A 23 -17.37 4.39 -12.10
C THR A 23 -18.14 3.19 -11.54
N THR A 24 -17.45 2.07 -11.34
CA THR A 24 -17.99 0.92 -10.61
C THR A 24 -18.11 1.31 -9.14
N LEU A 25 -19.33 1.64 -8.70
CA LEU A 25 -19.70 1.63 -7.30
C LEU A 25 -19.62 0.19 -6.79
N THR A 26 -18.45 -0.20 -6.30
CA THR A 26 -18.35 -1.44 -5.53
C THR A 26 -19.08 -1.24 -4.19
N PRO A 27 -20.05 -2.10 -3.82
CA PRO A 27 -20.55 -2.11 -2.47
C PRO A 27 -19.42 -2.61 -1.56
N THR A 28 -18.75 -1.70 -0.86
CA THR A 28 -17.87 -2.04 0.27
C THR A 28 -18.73 -2.64 1.38
N SER A 29 -19.05 -3.93 1.26
CA SER A 29 -19.52 -4.74 2.37
C SER A 29 -18.36 -4.81 3.35
N SER A 30 -18.29 -3.80 4.22
CA SER A 30 -17.27 -3.64 5.23
C SER A 30 -17.51 -4.69 6.30
N ARG A 31 -17.06 -5.92 6.00
CA ARG A 31 -16.93 -6.98 6.97
C ARG A 31 -16.03 -6.41 8.06
N ARG A 32 -16.60 -6.11 9.23
CA ARG A 32 -15.85 -5.64 10.41
C ARG A 32 -14.91 -6.76 10.85
N VAL A 33 -13.77 -6.88 10.17
CA VAL A 33 -12.66 -7.72 10.62
C VAL A 33 -12.20 -7.11 11.93
N ARG A 34 -12.19 -7.89 13.02
CA ARG A 34 -11.56 -7.46 14.26
C ARG A 34 -10.06 -7.32 13.99
N ILE A 35 -9.62 -6.10 13.69
CA ILE A 35 -8.20 -5.81 13.49
C ILE A 35 -7.53 -5.95 14.85
N LYS A 36 -6.63 -6.92 14.96
CA LYS A 36 -5.80 -7.07 16.15
C LYS A 36 -4.90 -5.84 16.25
N LYS A 37 -5.06 -5.06 17.32
CA LYS A 37 -4.23 -3.88 17.58
C LYS A 37 -2.75 -4.28 17.53
N ARG A 38 -2.00 -3.61 16.65
CA ARG A 38 -0.56 -3.74 16.53
C ARG A 38 0.09 -2.72 17.46
N ILE A 39 1.30 -3.03 17.90
CA ILE A 39 2.12 -2.11 18.70
C ILE A 39 3.39 -1.81 17.93
N PHE A 40 3.97 -0.65 18.20
CA PHE A 40 5.30 -0.27 17.81
C PHE A 40 6.28 -1.34 18.28
N ARG A 41 7.17 -1.76 17.39
CA ARG A 41 8.21 -2.73 17.72
C ARG A 41 9.56 -2.04 17.60
N THR A 42 10.33 -2.05 18.69
CA THR A 42 11.69 -1.48 18.73
C THR A 42 12.61 -2.06 17.65
N LYS A 43 12.37 -3.30 17.19
CA LYS A 43 13.07 -3.89 16.04
C LYS A 43 12.97 -3.06 14.76
N TRP A 44 11.94 -2.24 14.59
CA TRP A 44 11.82 -1.34 13.44
C TRP A 44 12.89 -0.25 13.44
N LEU A 45 13.42 0.11 14.62
CA LEU A 45 14.54 1.04 14.77
C LEU A 45 15.88 0.42 14.37
N LEU A 46 15.95 -0.91 14.20
CA LEU A 46 17.14 -1.60 13.71
C LEU A 46 17.19 -1.66 12.17
N ILE A 47 16.07 -1.33 11.51
CA ILE A 47 15.99 -1.31 10.05
C ILE A 47 16.64 -0.01 9.58
N ASN A 48 17.67 -0.13 8.75
CA ASN A 48 18.47 1.01 8.29
C ASN A 48 17.59 2.14 7.72
N GLU A 49 16.59 1.78 6.91
CA GLU A 49 15.66 2.72 6.25
C GLU A 49 14.78 3.52 7.22
N TYR A 50 14.54 3.02 8.44
CA TYR A 50 13.66 3.67 9.40
C TYR A 50 14.44 4.28 10.57
N SER A 51 15.55 3.67 10.98
CA SER A 51 16.33 4.04 12.18
C SER A 51 16.68 5.54 12.28
N SER A 52 16.97 6.16 11.14
CA SER A 52 17.42 7.55 11.02
C SER A 52 16.33 8.55 11.45
N TRP A 53 15.08 8.28 11.09
CA TRP A 53 13.95 9.20 11.31
C TRP A 53 12.88 8.66 12.25
N LEU A 54 12.70 7.35 12.34
CA LEU A 54 11.69 6.72 13.19
C LEU A 54 12.14 6.74 14.65
N GLN A 55 11.20 6.97 15.55
CA GLN A 55 11.43 7.00 16.99
C GLN A 55 10.23 6.38 17.72
N GLU A 56 10.52 5.59 18.75
CA GLU A 56 9.50 5.04 19.64
C GLU A 56 8.98 6.08 20.64
N ILE A 57 7.73 5.93 21.05
CA ILE A 57 7.11 6.75 22.10
C ILE A 57 6.96 5.87 23.35
N LYS A 58 7.78 6.12 24.37
CA LYS A 58 7.82 5.31 25.60
C LYS A 58 6.47 5.19 26.33
N HIS A 59 5.63 6.21 26.23
CA HIS A 59 4.32 6.24 26.89
C HIS A 59 3.19 5.66 26.01
N ASP A 60 3.41 5.49 24.70
CA ASP A 60 2.35 5.12 23.77
C ASP A 60 2.88 4.14 22.72
N SER A 61 2.78 2.85 23.03
CA SER A 61 3.20 1.77 22.14
C SER A 61 2.32 1.63 20.91
N THR A 62 1.21 2.37 20.80
CA THR A 62 0.36 2.37 19.60
C THR A 62 0.74 3.43 18.58
N LYS A 63 1.73 4.27 18.89
CA LYS A 63 2.16 5.37 18.05
C LYS A 63 3.67 5.34 17.80
N ALA A 64 4.05 5.92 16.68
CA ALA A 64 5.44 6.17 16.31
C ALA A 64 5.64 7.67 16.08
N ARG A 65 6.84 8.16 16.38
CA ARG A 65 7.24 9.53 16.05
C ARG A 65 8.21 9.51 14.88
N CYS A 66 8.01 10.42 13.93
CA CYS A 66 8.99 10.75 12.93
C CYS A 66 9.76 12.00 13.36
N LYS A 67 11.08 11.88 13.49
CA LYS A 67 12.02 12.96 13.84
C LYS A 67 12.13 14.00 12.72
N ALA A 68 12.11 13.58 11.47
CA ALA A 68 12.22 14.49 10.33
C ALA A 68 10.92 15.26 10.06
N CYS A 69 9.78 14.57 10.09
CA CYS A 69 8.47 15.22 9.95
C CYS A 69 8.01 15.93 11.23
N LEU A 70 8.72 15.73 12.35
CA LEU A 70 8.34 16.14 13.71
C LEU A 70 6.89 15.77 14.08
N LYS A 71 6.39 14.67 13.51
CA LYS A 71 4.97 14.28 13.60
C LYS A 71 4.83 12.87 14.16
N THR A 72 3.77 12.69 14.94
CA THR A 72 3.37 11.41 15.51
C THR A 72 2.28 10.78 14.65
N PHE A 73 2.36 9.48 14.40
CA PHE A 73 1.34 8.72 13.67
C PHE A 73 1.04 7.41 14.38
N SER A 74 -0.18 6.91 14.19
CA SER A 74 -0.64 5.68 14.83
C SER A 74 -0.24 4.45 14.01
N VAL A 75 0.16 3.39 14.70
CA VAL A 75 0.54 2.10 14.13
C VAL A 75 -0.39 0.97 14.59
N ASP A 76 -1.47 1.28 15.30
CA ASP A 76 -2.38 0.29 15.91
C ASP A 76 -3.16 -0.54 14.90
N CYS A 77 -3.54 0.04 13.77
CA CYS A 77 -4.26 -0.69 12.71
C CYS A 77 -3.28 -1.34 11.73
N ASP A 78 -2.35 -0.57 11.18
CA ASP A 78 -1.51 -0.98 10.06
C ASP A 78 -0.14 -1.54 10.49
N GLY A 79 0.36 -1.20 11.69
CA GLY A 79 1.67 -1.64 12.16
C GLY A 79 2.81 -1.08 11.29
N ILE A 80 3.69 -1.96 10.80
CA ILE A 80 4.81 -1.56 9.94
C ILE A 80 4.35 -0.90 8.64
N SER A 81 3.18 -1.29 8.12
CA SER A 81 2.64 -0.67 6.92
C SER A 81 2.28 0.81 7.13
N ALA A 82 2.00 1.26 8.36
CA ALA A 82 1.89 2.68 8.66
C ALA A 82 3.24 3.40 8.48
N VAL A 83 4.34 2.75 8.89
CA VAL A 83 5.71 3.27 8.74
C VAL A 83 6.07 3.36 7.26
N GLU A 84 5.78 2.33 6.47
CA GLU A 84 6.03 2.32 5.01
C GLU A 84 5.19 3.37 4.27
N LYS A 85 3.91 3.50 4.62
CA LYS A 85 3.04 4.57 4.10
C LYS A 85 3.59 5.95 4.45
N HIS A 86 4.10 6.11 5.68
CA HIS A 86 4.70 7.36 6.12
C HIS A 86 5.98 7.66 5.32
N LEU A 87 6.88 6.68 5.16
CA LEU A 87 8.11 6.79 4.37
C LEU A 87 7.81 7.25 2.94
N ASN A 88 6.78 6.67 2.31
CA ASN A 88 6.40 7.01 0.94
C ASN A 88 5.61 8.31 0.80
N SER A 89 5.17 8.93 1.91
CA SER A 89 4.38 10.15 1.88
C SER A 89 5.19 11.32 1.33
N ASN A 90 4.53 12.18 0.54
CA ASN A 90 5.19 13.35 -0.06
C ASN A 90 5.74 14.30 1.02
N THR A 91 5.03 14.41 2.14
CA THR A 91 5.49 15.19 3.30
C THR A 91 6.83 14.66 3.82
N HIS A 92 6.95 13.35 4.00
CA HIS A 92 8.18 12.76 4.51
C HIS A 92 9.35 12.93 3.53
N LYS A 93 9.13 12.67 2.24
CA LYS A 93 10.16 12.86 1.20
C LYS A 93 10.70 14.29 1.18
N LYS A 94 9.82 15.28 1.30
CA LYS A 94 10.21 16.70 1.37
C LYS A 94 11.09 17.02 2.58
N TYR A 95 10.79 16.44 3.75
CA TYR A 95 11.60 16.68 4.95
C TYR A 95 12.89 15.86 4.96
N MET A 96 12.90 14.66 4.36
CA MET A 96 14.10 13.83 4.23
C MET A 96 15.18 14.47 3.36
N ASP A 97 14.81 15.23 2.33
CA ASP A 97 15.77 15.99 1.51
C ASP A 97 16.48 17.11 2.30
N LEU A 98 15.87 17.56 3.41
CA LEU A 98 16.34 18.66 4.25
C LEU A 98 16.91 18.20 5.61
N PHE A 99 16.88 16.91 5.91
CA PHE A 99 17.20 16.32 7.22
C PHE A 99 18.61 15.74 7.25
#